data_AF-A0A6G2UAK7-F1
#
_entry.id   AF-A0A6G2UAK7-F1
#
_cell.length_a   1.000
_cell.length_b   1.000
_cell.length_c   1.000
_cell.angle_alpha   90.00
_cell.angle_beta   90.00
_cell.angle_gamma   90.00
#
_symmetry.space_group_name_H-M   'P 1'
#
loop_
_entity.id
_entity.type
_entity.pdbx_description
1 polymer ?
#
loop_
_entity_poly.entity_id
_entity_poly.type
_entity_poly.pdbx_seq_one_letter_code
_entity_poly.pdbx_strand_id
1 'polypeptide(L)'
;MRGEADQGAEAANLNYWAYWLGALQEPQADDGFMTDRALTGWDPVTLLRGLARGFHQSPGYVDLYTYSLWALLTAHPWLPQAAPTIAQTLADRAARIRR
;
A
#
# COMPACT_ATOMS: atom_id res chain seq x y z
N MET A 1 -13.63 -13.90 10.93
CA MET A 1 -13.81 -14.32 9.53
C MET A 1 -13.71 -13.07 8.69
N ARG A 2 -12.75 -12.95 7.77
CA ARG A 2 -12.64 -11.81 6.85
C ARG A 2 -13.54 -12.09 5.65
N GLY A 3 -14.41 -11.15 5.26
CA GLY A 3 -15.33 -11.35 4.15
C GLY A 3 -14.61 -11.28 2.80
N GLU A 4 -15.15 -11.94 1.77
CA GLU A 4 -14.61 -11.83 0.40
C GLU A 4 -14.68 -10.39 -0.14
N ALA A 5 -15.64 -9.59 0.34
CA ALA A 5 -15.77 -8.18 0.01
C ALA A 5 -14.58 -7.36 0.53
N ASP A 6 -14.13 -7.63 1.76
CA ASP A 6 -12.98 -6.93 2.36
C ASP A 6 -11.70 -7.24 1.58
N GLN A 7 -11.49 -8.49 1.19
CA GLN A 7 -10.34 -8.90 0.37
C GLN A 7 -10.36 -8.23 -1.01
N GLY A 8 -11.55 -8.03 -1.60
CA GLY A 8 -11.70 -7.29 -2.85
C GLY A 8 -11.36 -5.80 -2.70
N ALA A 9 -11.80 -5.17 -1.62
CA ALA A 9 -11.49 -3.78 -1.33
C ALA A 9 -9.99 -3.56 -1.05
N GLU A 10 -9.34 -4.49 -0.35
CA GLU A 10 -7.89 -4.49 -0.10
C GLU A 10 -7.11 -4.55 -1.43
N ALA A 11 -7.45 -5.50 -2.31
CA ALA A 11 -6.81 -5.64 -3.62
C ALA A 11 -6.99 -4.39 -4.48
N ALA A 12 -8.21 -3.86 -4.57
CA ALA A 12 -8.49 -2.65 -5.34
C ALA A 12 -7.75 -1.42 -4.84
N ASN A 13 -7.65 -1.26 -3.52
CA ASN A 13 -6.84 -0.21 -2.93
C ASN A 13 -5.35 -0.36 -3.32
N LEU A 14 -4.79 -1.57 -3.30
CA LEU A 14 -3.38 -1.78 -3.66
C LEU A 14 -3.12 -1.56 -5.15
N ASN A 15 -4.01 -2.03 -6.03
CA ASN A 15 -3.91 -1.82 -7.47
C ASN A 15 -3.97 -0.33 -7.80
N TYR A 16 -4.90 0.41 -7.21
CA TYR A 16 -4.99 1.86 -7.34
C TYR A 16 -3.68 2.56 -6.96
N TRP A 17 -3.12 2.24 -5.78
CA TRP A 17 -1.87 2.86 -5.35
C TRP A 17 -0.67 2.43 -6.18
N ALA A 18 -0.63 1.19 -6.65
CA ALA A 18 0.41 0.71 -7.55
C ALA A 18 0.41 1.51 -8.86
N TYR A 19 -0.77 1.77 -9.43
CA TYR A 19 -0.91 2.64 -10.58
C TYR A 19 -0.52 4.09 -10.27
N TRP A 20 -1.12 4.70 -9.24
CA TRP A 20 -0.92 6.11 -8.91
C TRP A 20 0.53 6.47 -8.54
N LEU A 21 1.24 5.56 -7.85
CA LEU A 21 2.63 5.77 -7.44
C LEU A 21 3.65 5.21 -8.44
N GLY A 22 3.19 4.71 -9.59
CA GLY A 22 4.05 4.21 -10.67
C GLY A 22 4.75 2.88 -10.37
N ALA A 23 4.27 2.10 -9.40
CA ALA A 23 4.74 0.73 -9.19
C ALA A 23 4.22 -0.22 -10.28
N LEU A 24 3.06 0.08 -10.87
CA LEU A 24 2.54 -0.56 -12.08
C LEU A 24 3.02 0.23 -13.30
N GLN A 25 3.81 -0.40 -14.16
CA GLN A 25 4.45 0.26 -15.31
C GLN A 25 3.51 0.45 -16.51
N GLU A 26 2.53 -0.45 -16.67
CA GLU A 26 1.61 -0.44 -17.80
C GLU A 26 0.46 0.55 -17.56
N PRO A 27 0.23 1.51 -18.48
CA PRO A 27 -0.95 2.37 -18.43
C PRO A 27 -2.24 1.54 -18.43
N GLN A 28 -3.17 1.87 -17.54
CA GLN A 28 -4.47 1.24 -17.47
C GLN A 28 -5.49 2.09 -18.22
N ALA A 29 -6.26 1.46 -19.12
CA ALA A 29 -7.20 2.15 -20.01
C ALA A 29 -8.53 2.51 -19.34
N ASP A 30 -8.89 1.76 -18.30
CA ASP A 30 -10.08 1.94 -17.47
C ASP A 30 -9.79 1.48 -16.04
N ASP A 31 -10.77 1.59 -15.13
CA ASP A 31 -10.64 1.20 -13.72
C ASP A 31 -10.81 -0.31 -13.48
N GLY A 32 -11.02 -1.12 -14.52
CA GLY A 32 -11.27 -2.56 -14.42
C GLY A 32 -10.14 -3.30 -13.70
N PHE A 33 -8.89 -2.86 -13.92
CA PHE A 33 -7.70 -3.39 -13.26
C PHE A 33 -7.76 -3.31 -11.72
N MET A 34 -8.50 -2.35 -11.16
CA MET A 34 -8.63 -2.23 -9.70
C MET A 34 -9.29 -3.49 -9.12
N THR A 35 -10.21 -4.12 -9.85
CA THR A 35 -10.89 -5.33 -9.35
C THR A 35 -10.11 -6.62 -9.59
N ASP A 36 -9.01 -6.57 -10.33
CA ASP A 36 -8.19 -7.73 -10.65
C ASP A 36 -7.34 -8.17 -9.44
N ARG A 37 -7.80 -9.22 -8.74
CA ARG A 37 -7.10 -9.81 -7.60
C ARG A 37 -5.84 -10.58 -7.99
N ALA A 38 -5.71 -10.94 -9.26
CA ALA A 38 -4.55 -11.63 -9.82
C ALA A 38 -3.59 -10.66 -10.52
N LEU A 39 -3.79 -9.34 -10.38
CA LEU A 39 -2.91 -8.36 -10.99
C LEU A 39 -1.48 -8.56 -10.51
N THR A 40 -0.61 -8.92 -11.44
CA THR A 40 0.82 -9.11 -11.22
C THR A 40 1.61 -8.05 -11.98
N GLY A 41 2.89 -7.90 -11.64
CA GLY A 41 3.81 -7.02 -12.40
C GLY A 41 4.05 -5.65 -11.80
N TRP A 42 3.46 -5.32 -10.65
CA TRP A 42 3.89 -4.18 -9.84
C TRP A 42 4.81 -4.62 -8.70
N ASP A 43 5.81 -3.80 -8.37
CA ASP A 43 6.81 -4.10 -7.33
C ASP A 43 6.33 -3.67 -5.93
N PRO A 44 6.12 -4.62 -4.99
CA PRO A 44 5.67 -4.30 -3.64
C PRO A 44 6.65 -3.42 -2.83
N VAL A 45 7.95 -3.49 -3.11
CA VAL A 45 8.95 -2.64 -2.43
C VAL A 45 8.85 -1.19 -2.90
N THR A 46 8.70 -0.97 -4.20
CA THR A 46 8.43 0.35 -4.78
C THR A 46 7.13 0.93 -4.23
N LEU A 47 6.06 0.13 -4.13
CA LEU A 47 4.80 0.58 -3.55
C LEU A 47 4.95 0.97 -2.07
N LEU A 48 5.63 0.15 -1.26
CA LEU A 48 5.90 0.46 0.15
C LEU A 48 6.63 1.80 0.30
N ARG A 49 7.65 2.05 -0.54
CA ARG A 49 8.41 3.30 -0.53
C ARG A 49 7.53 4.51 -0.86
N GLY A 50 6.68 4.39 -1.88
CA GLY A 50 5.75 5.44 -2.28
C GLY A 50 4.74 5.77 -1.18
N LEU A 51 4.12 4.75 -0.58
CA LEU A 51 3.17 4.92 0.52
C LEU A 51 3.82 5.53 1.76
N ALA A 52 5.02 5.06 2.14
CA ALA A 52 5.74 5.62 3.29
C ALA A 52 6.10 7.10 3.09
N ARG A 53 6.47 7.50 1.86
CA ARG A 53 6.70 8.90 1.51
C ARG A 53 5.41 9.72 1.58
N GLY A 54 4.31 9.23 1.01
CA GLY A 54 3.03 9.94 1.02
C GLY A 54 2.46 10.12 2.43
N PHE A 55 2.60 9.09 3.27
CA PHE A 55 2.24 9.15 4.68
C PHE A 55 2.98 10.27 5.44
N HIS A 56 4.22 10.57 5.05
CA HIS A 56 4.98 11.68 5.62
C HIS A 56 4.49 13.05 5.13
N GLN A 57 4.03 13.15 3.88
CA GLN A 57 3.76 14.43 3.20
C GLN A 57 2.30 14.90 3.28
N SER A 58 1.37 14.01 3.66
CA SER A 58 -0.07 14.26 3.53
C SER A 58 -0.84 14.05 4.84
N PRO A 59 -0.73 14.96 5.84
CA PRO A 59 -1.36 14.79 7.14
C PRO A 59 -2.90 14.72 7.10
N GLY A 60 -3.54 15.26 6.06
CA GLY A 60 -4.99 15.17 5.86
C GLY A 60 -5.51 13.81 5.39
N TYR A 61 -4.63 12.88 5.01
CA TYR A 61 -4.99 11.58 4.44
C TYR A 61 -4.38 10.40 5.22
N VAL A 62 -4.00 10.63 6.48
CA VAL A 62 -3.30 9.66 7.34
C VAL A 62 -4.03 8.32 7.43
N ASP A 63 -5.36 8.34 7.57
CA ASP A 63 -6.16 7.11 7.69
C ASP A 63 -6.11 6.28 6.41
N LEU A 64 -6.21 6.92 5.24
CA LEU A 64 -6.10 6.26 3.94
C LEU A 64 -4.73 5.60 3.78
N TYR A 65 -3.64 6.35 4.02
CA TYR A 65 -2.29 5.79 3.96
C TYR A 65 -2.07 4.68 4.99
N THR A 66 -2.64 4.80 6.18
CA THR A 66 -2.56 3.76 7.23
C THR A 66 -3.26 2.49 6.79
N TYR A 67 -4.48 2.60 6.25
CA TYR A 67 -5.21 1.46 5.71
C TYR A 67 -4.44 0.79 4.56
N SER A 68 -3.91 1.57 3.63
CA SER A 68 -3.17 1.03 2.48
C SER A 68 -1.84 0.37 2.88
N LEU A 69 -1.11 0.94 3.85
CA LEU A 69 0.09 0.33 4.42
C LEU A 69 -0.25 -0.97 5.15
N TRP A 70 -1.33 -0.99 5.93
CA TRP A 70 -1.80 -2.20 6.59
C TRP A 70 -2.17 -3.31 5.59
N ALA A 71 -2.94 -2.96 4.54
CA ALA A 71 -3.32 -3.90 3.50
C ALA A 71 -2.09 -4.47 2.78
N LEU A 72 -1.12 -3.63 2.44
CA LEU A 72 0.12 -4.03 1.78
C LEU A 72 0.95 -4.98 2.65
N LEU A 73 1.17 -4.62 3.92
CA LEU A 73 1.95 -5.44 4.86
C LEU A 73 1.26 -6.76 5.21
N THR A 74 -0.08 -6.79 5.19
CA THR A 74 -0.85 -8.02 5.37
C THR A 74 -0.69 -8.94 4.17
N ALA A 75 -0.75 -8.41 2.94
CA ALA A 75 -0.56 -9.19 1.72
C ALA A 75 0.90 -9.63 1.50
N HIS A 76 1.86 -8.83 1.98
CA HIS A 76 3.30 -9.02 1.75
C HIS A 76 4.08 -8.93 3.07
N PRO A 77 3.93 -9.90 3.98
CA PRO A 77 4.51 -9.84 5.33
C PRO A 77 6.05 -9.87 5.35
N TRP A 78 6.69 -10.20 4.23
CA TRP A 78 8.14 -10.19 4.06
C TRP A 78 8.72 -8.77 3.83
N LEU A 79 7.89 -7.78 3.51
CA LEU A 79 8.34 -6.43 3.16
C LEU A 79 9.20 -5.73 4.23
N PRO A 80 8.90 -5.82 5.54
CA PRO A 80 9.76 -5.22 6.56
C PRO A 80 11.19 -5.77 6.56
N GLN A 81 11.38 -7.03 6.17
CA GLN A 81 12.70 -7.65 6.07
C GLN A 81 13.44 -7.20 4.81
N ALA A 82 12.73 -7.03 3.70
CA ALA A 82 13.31 -6.56 2.44
C ALA A 82 13.64 -5.05 2.46
N ALA A 83 12.94 -4.25 3.28
CA ALA A 83 13.11 -2.81 3.37
C ALA A 83 13.17 -2.30 4.83
N PRO A 84 14.17 -2.73 5.62
CA PRO A 84 14.22 -2.49 7.06
C PRO A 84 14.26 -1.00 7.43
N THR A 85 14.99 -0.18 6.66
CA THR A 85 15.05 1.28 6.89
C THR A 85 13.69 1.95 6.73
N ILE A 86 12.88 1.52 5.75
CA ILE A 86 11.53 2.06 5.54
C ILE A 86 10.61 1.61 6.68
N ALA A 87 10.69 0.34 7.07
CA ALA A 87 9.92 -0.21 8.18
C ALA A 87 10.20 0.53 9.50
N GLN A 88 11.48 0.79 9.81
CA GLN A 88 11.86 1.54 11.01
C GLN A 88 11.29 2.97 10.99
N THR A 89 11.41 3.65 9.84
CA THR A 89 10.87 5.02 9.68
C THR A 89 9.36 5.08 9.95
N LEU A 90 8.60 4.09 9.45
CA LEU A 90 7.17 3.98 9.70
C LEU A 90 6.85 3.70 11.16
N ALA A 91 7.60 2.80 11.80
CA ALA A 91 7.43 2.46 13.22
C ALA A 91 7.64 3.67 14.13
N ASP A 92 8.73 4.42 13.92
CA ASP A 92 9.04 5.62 14.67
C ASP A 92 7.93 6.68 14.53
N ARG A 93 7.31 6.77 13.35
CA ARG A 93 6.22 7.71 13.09
C ARG A 93 4.91 7.27 13.72
N ALA A 94 4.55 6.00 13.61
CA ALA A 94 3.36 5.44 14.26
C ALA A 94 3.42 5.66 15.79
N ALA A 95 4.60 5.52 16.39
CA ALA A 95 4.81 5.80 17.82
C ALA A 95 4.54 7.27 18.21
N ARG A 96 4.70 8.21 17.28
CA ARG A 96 4.43 9.65 17.51
C ARG A 96 2.95 10.01 17.37
N ILE A 97 2.17 9.26 16.59
CA ILE A 97 0.73 9.50 16.40
C ILE A 97 -0.08 8.97 17.60
N ARG A 98 0.43 7.95 18.29
CA ARG A 98 -0.23 7.36 19.49
C ARG A 98 0.04 8.13 20.79
N ARG A 99 0.72 9.28 20.76
CA ARG A 99 0.95 10.16 21.91
C ARG A 99 0.05 11.38 21.82
#